data_AF-A0A522AXQ1-F1
#
_entry.id   AF-A0A522AXQ1-F1
#
_cell.length_a   1.000
_cell.length_b   1.000
_cell.length_c   1.000
_cell.angle_alpha   90.00
_cell.angle_beta   90.00
_cell.angle_gamma   90.00
#
_symmetry.space_group_name_H-M   'P 1'
#
loop_
_entity.id
_entity.type
_entity.pdbx_description
1 polymer ?
#
loop_
_entity_poly.entity_id
_entity_poly.type
_entity_poly.pdbx_seq_one_letter_code
_entity_poly.pdbx_strand_id
1 'polypeptide(L)'
;MERRISHAVLGVLLAFAGCDFIAVQSAPEKTADASATELSQKARDTFWAALHGGRYEQLPEALRLLTAAYLQNPRNPETSLLLAHAHLWKIAERSREPEPDPRITDHAVLAEKYFTEARRLNPTDHRIPGWLGGVKLALGQIHQDERLTREGYVMLHDSIALFPEFNYFSAGYVLGSRPADDAKFREAVDDMWRSLDLCAGEKIDRTDPDYRRFMATATTTGPRRVCWNGWIAPHNFEGFFLNMGDLLVKQGRVEQAKKIYQTAKLSKDYGSWKYQAVLEARLAQAEERARQFQAADPKQHPEIMFNSAHACAACHAR
;
A
#
# COMPACT_ATOMS: atom_id res chain seq x y z
N MET A 1 -65.28 26.15 19.69
CA MET A 1 -65.41 24.76 20.15
C MET A 1 -64.29 23.96 19.49
N GLU A 2 -63.30 23.60 20.31
CA GLU A 2 -62.03 22.99 19.95
C GLU A 2 -62.21 21.61 19.31
N ARG A 3 -61.34 21.25 18.36
CA ARG A 3 -60.98 19.83 18.14
C ARG A 3 -59.64 19.64 17.43
N ARG A 4 -58.64 19.45 18.29
CA ARG A 4 -57.60 18.41 18.24
C ARG A 4 -56.76 18.34 16.96
N ILE A 5 -55.60 18.99 17.06
CA ILE A 5 -54.35 18.60 16.40
C ILE A 5 -54.11 17.11 16.73
N SER A 6 -54.27 16.23 15.74
CA SER A 6 -53.90 14.82 15.88
C SER A 6 -52.39 14.72 16.03
N HIS A 7 -51.94 14.40 17.24
CA HIS A 7 -50.61 13.85 17.54
C HIS A 7 -50.46 12.46 16.89
N ALA A 8 -50.38 12.41 15.57
CA ALA A 8 -50.10 11.20 14.80
C ALA A 8 -48.79 11.33 14.00
N VAL A 9 -47.84 12.07 14.56
CA VAL A 9 -46.44 12.06 14.15
C VAL A 9 -45.66 11.73 15.41
N LEU A 10 -44.70 10.81 15.32
CA LEU A 10 -43.77 10.37 16.38
C LEU A 10 -44.09 9.08 17.16
N GLY A 11 -44.75 8.10 16.55
CA GLY A 11 -45.10 6.85 17.27
C GLY A 11 -44.88 5.52 16.55
N VAL A 12 -44.20 5.41 15.41
CA VAL A 12 -43.92 4.10 14.76
C VAL A 12 -42.65 4.13 13.88
N LEU A 13 -41.48 4.36 14.47
CA LEU A 13 -40.19 4.10 13.78
C LEU A 13 -39.22 3.18 14.56
N LEU A 14 -39.60 2.74 15.76
CA LEU A 14 -38.76 1.87 16.61
C LEU A 14 -39.15 0.38 16.57
N ALA A 15 -40.17 -0.02 15.81
CA ALA A 15 -40.73 -1.37 15.86
C ALA A 15 -40.21 -2.36 14.79
N PHE A 16 -39.25 -1.97 13.94
CA PHE A 16 -38.72 -2.84 12.87
C PHE A 16 -37.23 -3.16 12.97
N ALA A 17 -36.54 -2.71 14.02
CA ALA A 17 -35.25 -3.33 14.36
C ALA A 17 -35.56 -4.70 14.96
N GLY A 18 -35.57 -5.75 14.14
CA GLY A 18 -35.76 -7.12 14.61
C GLY A 18 -34.78 -7.45 15.74
N CYS A 19 -35.14 -8.41 16.60
CA CYS A 19 -34.29 -8.83 17.73
C CYS A 19 -32.84 -9.12 17.30
N ASP A 20 -32.62 -9.59 16.06
CA ASP A 20 -31.31 -9.83 15.47
C ASP A 20 -30.46 -8.56 15.33
N PHE A 21 -31.06 -7.43 14.95
CA PHE A 21 -30.34 -6.15 14.85
C PHE A 21 -29.87 -5.69 16.24
N ILE A 22 -30.75 -5.75 17.24
CA ILE A 22 -30.41 -5.38 18.62
C ILE A 22 -29.35 -6.36 19.17
N ALA A 23 -29.49 -7.66 18.92
CA ALA A 23 -28.52 -8.67 19.36
C ALA A 23 -27.12 -8.43 18.77
N VAL A 24 -27.02 -8.08 17.48
CA VAL A 24 -25.72 -7.80 16.83
C VAL A 24 -25.15 -6.46 17.31
N GLN A 25 -25.95 -5.40 17.39
CA GLN A 25 -25.48 -4.07 17.81
C GLN A 25 -25.11 -3.99 19.30
N SER A 26 -25.70 -4.85 20.14
CA SER A 26 -25.39 -4.91 21.58
C SER A 26 -24.26 -5.89 21.93
N ALA A 27 -23.77 -6.66 20.96
CA ALA A 27 -22.66 -7.58 21.19
C ALA A 27 -21.38 -6.80 21.57
N PRO A 28 -20.57 -7.31 22.51
CA PRO A 28 -19.34 -6.64 22.91
C PRO A 28 -18.38 -6.53 21.73
N GLU A 29 -17.79 -5.35 21.55
CA GLU A 29 -16.74 -5.17 20.54
C GLU A 29 -15.56 -6.10 20.85
N LYS A 30 -15.06 -6.79 19.83
CA LYS A 30 -13.85 -7.59 19.98
C LYS A 30 -12.65 -6.67 20.21
N THR A 31 -12.08 -6.72 21.40
CA THR A 31 -10.95 -5.87 21.80
C THR A 31 -9.60 -6.47 21.40
N ALA A 32 -8.56 -5.66 21.35
CA ALA A 32 -7.21 -6.13 21.09
C ALA A 32 -6.67 -7.03 22.22
N ASP A 33 -5.82 -7.98 21.85
CA ASP A 33 -4.94 -8.71 22.75
C ASP A 33 -3.60 -8.89 22.06
N ALA A 34 -2.67 -7.99 22.39
CA ALA A 34 -1.33 -7.96 21.78
C ALA A 34 -0.40 -9.06 22.31
N SER A 35 -0.88 -9.97 23.17
CA SER A 35 -0.08 -11.06 23.70
C SER A 35 0.53 -11.89 22.58
N ALA A 36 1.85 -12.03 22.62
CA ALA A 36 2.60 -12.85 21.69
C ALA A 36 2.64 -14.31 22.18
N THR A 37 2.50 -15.24 21.26
CA THR A 37 2.73 -16.67 21.49
C THR A 37 4.02 -17.09 20.77
N GLU A 38 4.57 -18.25 21.12
CA GLU A 38 5.71 -18.81 20.36
C GLU A 38 5.38 -18.96 18.87
N LEU A 39 4.14 -19.35 18.55
CA LEU A 39 3.68 -19.48 17.17
C LEU A 39 3.57 -18.11 16.48
N SER A 40 3.06 -17.07 17.15
CA SER A 40 2.97 -15.73 16.55
C SER A 40 4.34 -15.12 16.30
N GLN A 41 5.31 -15.36 17.20
CA GLN A 41 6.70 -14.94 17.01
C GLN A 41 7.34 -15.68 15.83
N LYS A 42 7.22 -17.01 15.77
CA LYS A 42 7.72 -17.81 14.64
C LYS A 42 7.10 -17.38 13.32
N ALA A 43 5.79 -17.13 13.28
CA ALA A 43 5.08 -16.68 12.09
C ALA A 43 5.57 -15.31 11.60
N ARG A 44 5.70 -14.35 12.53
CA ARG A 44 6.27 -13.02 12.25
C ARG A 44 7.68 -13.13 11.69
N ASP A 45 8.55 -13.89 12.33
CA ASP A 45 9.95 -14.01 11.94
C ASP A 45 10.07 -14.72 10.58
N THR A 46 9.24 -15.72 10.30
CA THR A 46 9.17 -16.39 9.00
C THR A 46 8.73 -15.44 7.90
N PHE A 47 7.71 -14.61 8.14
CA PHE A 47 7.26 -13.59 7.19
C PHE A 47 8.36 -12.59 6.87
N TRP A 48 8.98 -11.98 7.90
CA TRP A 48 10.03 -10.99 7.68
C TRP A 48 11.27 -11.61 7.04
N ALA A 49 11.65 -12.84 7.42
CA ALA A 49 12.75 -13.54 6.77
C ALA A 49 12.48 -13.75 5.28
N ALA A 50 11.26 -14.17 4.89
CA ALA A 50 10.89 -14.35 3.49
C ALA A 50 10.90 -13.01 2.74
N LEU A 51 10.25 -11.98 3.28
CA LEU A 51 10.13 -10.67 2.64
C LEU A 51 11.49 -9.96 2.54
N HIS A 52 12.27 -9.91 3.63
CA HIS A 52 13.64 -9.35 3.62
C HIS A 52 14.61 -10.17 2.77
N GLY A 53 14.32 -11.45 2.50
CA GLY A 53 15.09 -12.23 1.52
C GLY A 53 14.64 -12.04 0.07
N GLY A 54 13.50 -11.39 -0.16
CA GLY A 54 12.80 -11.44 -1.46
C GLY A 54 12.46 -12.86 -1.91
N ARG A 55 12.23 -13.77 -0.96
CA ARG A 55 12.00 -15.22 -1.15
C ARG A 55 10.51 -15.51 -1.25
N TYR A 56 9.93 -15.13 -2.39
CA TYR A 56 8.50 -15.26 -2.66
C TYR A 56 8.01 -16.72 -2.60
N GLU A 57 8.87 -17.67 -2.95
CA GLU A 57 8.63 -19.11 -2.84
C GLU A 57 8.42 -19.60 -1.40
N GLN A 58 8.85 -18.82 -0.40
CA GLN A 58 8.65 -19.12 1.02
C GLN A 58 7.38 -18.50 1.60
N LEU A 59 6.70 -17.63 0.84
CA LEU A 59 5.45 -16.98 1.26
C LEU A 59 4.33 -17.97 1.63
N PRO A 60 4.14 -19.13 0.97
CA PRO A 60 3.14 -20.12 1.39
C PRO A 60 3.30 -20.59 2.85
N GLU A 61 4.54 -20.80 3.31
CA GLU A 61 4.79 -21.21 4.69
C GLU A 61 4.55 -20.06 5.67
N ALA A 62 4.94 -18.83 5.31
CA ALA A 62 4.62 -17.65 6.12
C ALA A 62 3.10 -17.46 6.27
N LEU A 63 2.32 -17.61 5.18
CA LEU A 63 0.86 -17.56 5.20
C LEU A 63 0.27 -18.65 6.11
N ARG A 64 0.77 -19.89 6.00
CA ARG A 64 0.31 -21.00 6.83
C ARG A 64 0.53 -20.73 8.32
N LEU A 65 1.73 -20.27 8.70
CA LEU A 65 2.08 -19.96 10.08
C LEU A 65 1.31 -18.75 10.62
N LEU A 66 1.18 -17.68 9.85
CA LEU A 66 0.38 -16.50 10.24
C LEU A 66 -1.09 -16.85 10.42
N THR A 67 -1.65 -17.71 9.56
CA THR A 67 -3.03 -18.22 9.71
C THR A 67 -3.16 -19.05 10.99
N ALA A 68 -2.21 -19.93 11.28
CA ALA A 68 -2.22 -20.71 12.51
C ALA A 68 -2.08 -19.83 13.77
N ALA A 69 -1.22 -18.81 13.73
CA ALA A 69 -1.09 -17.81 14.79
C ALA A 69 -2.41 -17.02 15.00
N TYR A 70 -3.08 -16.63 13.91
CA TYR A 70 -4.37 -15.96 13.97
C TYR A 70 -5.46 -16.86 14.59
N LEU A 71 -5.47 -18.16 14.29
CA LEU A 71 -6.39 -19.10 14.92
C LEU A 71 -6.15 -19.21 16.43
N GLN A 72 -4.90 -19.12 16.88
CA GLN A 72 -4.56 -19.18 18.31
C GLN A 72 -4.93 -17.88 19.04
N ASN A 73 -4.65 -16.72 18.46
CA ASN A 73 -5.03 -15.43 19.02
C ASN A 73 -5.56 -14.50 17.90
N PRO A 74 -6.88 -14.54 17.62
CA PRO A 74 -7.46 -13.72 16.56
C PRO A 74 -7.60 -12.25 16.98
N ARG A 75 -7.24 -11.89 18.22
CA ARG A 75 -7.26 -10.53 18.77
C ARG A 75 -5.89 -9.85 18.70
N ASN A 76 -4.86 -10.54 18.21
CA ASN A 76 -3.53 -9.97 18.01
C ASN A 76 -3.50 -9.05 16.77
N PRO A 77 -3.28 -7.72 16.94
CA PRO A 77 -3.31 -6.77 15.84
C PRO A 77 -2.15 -6.97 14.85
N GLU A 78 -0.94 -7.28 15.34
CA GLU A 78 0.24 -7.49 14.48
C GLU A 78 0.06 -8.73 13.60
N THR A 79 -0.42 -9.83 14.18
CA THR A 79 -0.68 -11.08 13.42
C THR A 79 -1.70 -10.84 12.30
N SER A 80 -2.78 -10.11 12.59
CA SER A 80 -3.78 -9.73 11.59
C SER A 80 -3.15 -8.87 10.50
N LEU A 81 -2.34 -7.88 10.88
CA LEU A 81 -1.68 -6.97 9.96
C LEU A 81 -0.69 -7.70 9.03
N LEU A 82 0.15 -8.58 9.57
CA LEU A 82 1.13 -9.33 8.78
C LEU A 82 0.46 -10.36 7.88
N LEU A 83 -0.62 -11.00 8.35
CA LEU A 83 -1.41 -11.89 7.50
C LEU A 83 -2.03 -11.14 6.32
N ALA A 84 -2.57 -9.93 6.54
CA ALA A 84 -3.06 -9.06 5.49
C ALA A 84 -1.95 -8.71 4.47
N HIS A 85 -0.76 -8.32 4.96
CA HIS A 85 0.39 -8.02 4.10
C HIS A 85 0.91 -9.24 3.35
N ALA A 86 0.88 -10.44 3.94
CA ALA A 86 1.28 -11.66 3.26
C ALA A 86 0.35 -11.97 2.08
N HIS A 87 -0.96 -11.78 2.25
CA HIS A 87 -1.92 -11.89 1.15
C HIS A 87 -1.72 -10.78 0.10
N LEU A 88 -1.50 -9.53 0.53
CA LEU A 88 -1.21 -8.42 -0.38
C LEU A 88 0.08 -8.64 -1.19
N TRP A 89 1.15 -9.12 -0.55
CA TRP A 89 2.42 -9.41 -1.23
C TRP A 89 2.24 -10.49 -2.30
N LYS A 90 1.45 -11.54 -1.99
CA LYS A 90 1.12 -12.60 -2.95
C LYS A 90 0.55 -12.00 -4.24
N ILE A 91 -0.48 -11.18 -4.16
CA ILE A 91 -1.12 -10.60 -5.35
C ILE A 91 -0.26 -9.52 -6.01
N ALA A 92 0.46 -8.70 -5.24
CA ALA A 92 1.28 -7.60 -5.75
C ALA A 92 2.42 -8.11 -6.63
N GLU A 93 3.06 -9.22 -6.26
CA GLU A 93 4.19 -9.79 -7.01
C GLU A 93 3.83 -11.08 -7.75
N ARG A 94 2.55 -11.27 -8.09
CA ARG A 94 2.06 -12.46 -8.82
C ARG A 94 2.77 -12.72 -10.16
N SER A 95 3.40 -11.71 -10.76
CA SER A 95 4.20 -11.86 -11.99
C SER A 95 5.47 -12.71 -11.80
N ARG A 96 5.82 -13.05 -10.55
CA ARG A 96 6.83 -14.08 -10.26
C ARG A 96 6.37 -15.50 -10.60
N GLU A 97 5.07 -15.70 -10.78
CA GLU A 97 4.48 -16.97 -11.19
C GLU A 97 4.32 -16.97 -12.71
N PRO A 98 4.92 -17.94 -13.43
CA PRO A 98 4.76 -18.03 -14.89
C PRO A 98 3.29 -18.18 -15.30
N GLU A 99 2.53 -18.91 -14.49
CA GLU A 99 1.10 -19.15 -14.66
C GLU A 99 0.41 -18.91 -13.31
N PRO A 100 -0.05 -17.67 -13.05
CA PRO A 100 -0.74 -17.36 -11.79
C PRO A 100 -2.02 -18.19 -11.66
N ASP A 101 -2.21 -18.82 -10.51
CA ASP A 101 -3.44 -19.55 -10.18
C ASP A 101 -4.65 -18.59 -10.26
N PRO A 102 -5.78 -18.95 -10.90
CA PRO A 102 -6.98 -18.10 -10.93
C PRO A 102 -7.47 -17.66 -9.54
N ARG A 103 -7.18 -18.45 -8.50
CA ARG A 103 -7.46 -18.14 -7.09
C ARG A 103 -6.55 -17.05 -6.50
N ILE A 104 -5.62 -16.49 -7.27
CA ILE A 104 -4.79 -15.35 -6.84
C ILE A 104 -5.64 -14.16 -6.37
N THR A 105 -6.85 -14.03 -6.90
CA THR A 105 -7.82 -12.99 -6.51
C THR A 105 -8.40 -13.20 -5.10
N ASP A 106 -8.43 -14.44 -4.59
CA ASP A 106 -8.84 -14.75 -3.21
C ASP A 106 -7.92 -14.06 -2.20
N HIS A 107 -6.64 -13.85 -2.55
CA HIS A 107 -5.72 -13.12 -1.70
C HIS A 107 -6.12 -11.64 -1.53
N ALA A 108 -6.79 -11.01 -2.50
CA ALA A 108 -7.30 -9.66 -2.33
C ALA A 108 -8.44 -9.62 -1.30
N VAL A 109 -9.35 -10.61 -1.33
CA VAL A 109 -10.46 -10.74 -0.37
C VAL A 109 -9.91 -10.99 1.04
N LEU A 110 -8.93 -11.88 1.17
CA LEU A 110 -8.30 -12.18 2.45
C LEU A 110 -7.49 -10.99 2.98
N ALA A 111 -6.80 -10.25 2.12
CA ALA A 111 -6.12 -9.01 2.52
C ALA A 111 -7.12 -7.98 3.07
N GLU A 112 -8.26 -7.77 2.40
CA GLU A 112 -9.31 -6.84 2.84
C GLU A 112 -9.85 -7.20 4.22
N LYS A 113 -10.19 -8.49 4.42
CA LYS A 113 -10.62 -9.04 5.71
C LYS A 113 -9.61 -8.72 6.82
N TYR A 114 -8.35 -9.07 6.61
CA TYR A 114 -7.36 -8.98 7.67
C TYR A 114 -6.85 -7.56 7.91
N PHE A 115 -6.85 -6.68 6.90
CA PHE A 115 -6.61 -5.25 7.11
C PHE A 115 -7.76 -4.58 7.87
N THR A 116 -9.01 -4.93 7.55
CA THR A 116 -10.18 -4.47 8.30
C THR A 116 -10.08 -4.90 9.76
N GLU A 117 -9.69 -6.15 10.01
CA GLU A 117 -9.51 -6.66 11.36
C GLU A 117 -8.32 -5.99 12.07
N ALA A 118 -7.18 -5.80 11.40
CA ALA A 118 -6.03 -5.10 11.96
C ALA A 118 -6.37 -3.65 12.32
N ARG A 119 -7.13 -2.93 11.49
CA ARG A 119 -7.62 -1.57 11.77
C ARG A 119 -8.53 -1.55 12.98
N ARG A 120 -9.42 -2.54 13.10
CA ARG A 120 -10.36 -2.66 14.22
C ARG A 120 -9.63 -2.91 15.54
N LEU A 121 -8.58 -3.73 15.52
CA LEU A 121 -7.77 -4.07 16.69
C LEU A 121 -6.69 -3.01 17.01
N ASN A 122 -6.28 -2.20 16.04
CA ASN A 122 -5.28 -1.15 16.21
C ASN A 122 -5.65 0.12 15.42
N PRO A 123 -6.66 0.88 15.89
CA PRO A 123 -7.17 2.05 15.15
C PRO A 123 -6.17 3.22 15.08
N THR A 124 -5.09 3.19 15.88
CA THR A 124 -4.05 4.24 15.90
C THR A 124 -2.93 3.99 14.89
N ASP A 125 -2.89 2.82 14.24
CA ASP A 125 -2.00 2.62 13.10
C ASP A 125 -2.60 3.24 11.84
N HIS A 126 -2.30 4.53 11.66
CA HIS A 126 -2.82 5.36 10.59
C HIS A 126 -2.33 4.98 9.18
N ARG A 127 -1.45 3.97 9.06
CA ARG A 127 -1.04 3.41 7.76
C ARG A 127 -2.07 2.43 7.20
N ILE A 128 -2.81 1.74 8.08
CA ILE A 128 -3.75 0.68 7.69
C ILE A 128 -4.82 1.16 6.70
N PRO A 129 -5.44 2.35 6.87
CA PRO A 129 -6.42 2.83 5.91
C PRO A 129 -5.86 3.02 4.49
N GLY A 130 -4.58 3.39 4.33
CA GLY A 130 -3.93 3.51 3.02
C GLY A 130 -3.83 2.16 2.31
N TRP A 131 -3.37 1.11 3.00
CA TRP A 131 -3.33 -0.24 2.44
C TRP A 131 -4.73 -0.81 2.16
N LEU A 132 -5.66 -0.65 3.11
CA LEU A 132 -7.03 -1.14 2.97
C LEU A 132 -7.76 -0.46 1.80
N GLY A 133 -7.59 0.86 1.63
CA GLY A 133 -8.13 1.60 0.49
C GLY A 133 -7.60 1.07 -0.85
N GLY A 134 -6.29 0.80 -0.93
CA GLY A 134 -5.66 0.17 -2.10
C GLY A 134 -6.20 -1.23 -2.41
N VAL A 135 -6.39 -2.07 -1.39
CA VAL A 135 -6.98 -3.40 -1.56
C VAL A 135 -8.44 -3.31 -2.02
N LYS A 136 -9.25 -2.42 -1.44
CA LYS A 136 -10.64 -2.19 -1.86
C LYS A 136 -10.73 -1.70 -3.31
N LEU A 137 -9.82 -0.82 -3.73
CA LEU A 137 -9.70 -0.41 -5.13
C LEU A 137 -9.43 -1.61 -6.05
N ALA A 138 -8.47 -2.47 -5.70
CA ALA A 138 -8.16 -3.66 -6.48
C ALA A 138 -9.36 -4.61 -6.56
N LEU A 139 -10.03 -4.88 -5.43
CA LEU A 139 -11.23 -5.72 -5.39
C LEU A 139 -12.38 -5.14 -6.21
N GLY A 140 -12.64 -3.83 -6.10
CA GLY A 140 -13.68 -3.16 -6.87
C GLY A 140 -13.43 -3.29 -8.38
N GLN A 141 -12.17 -3.20 -8.82
CA GLN A 141 -11.81 -3.43 -10.23
C GLN A 141 -12.00 -4.89 -10.65
N ILE A 142 -11.52 -5.85 -9.84
CA ILE A 142 -11.61 -7.30 -10.13
C ILE A 142 -13.08 -7.73 -10.24
N HIS A 143 -13.92 -7.28 -9.30
CA HIS A 143 -15.34 -7.66 -9.24
C HIS A 143 -16.26 -6.72 -10.03
N GLN A 144 -15.72 -5.69 -10.67
CA GLN A 144 -16.51 -4.63 -11.34
C GLN A 144 -17.54 -3.97 -10.39
N ASP A 145 -17.17 -3.80 -9.12
CA ASP A 145 -17.97 -3.12 -8.11
C ASP A 145 -17.53 -1.65 -8.00
N GLU A 146 -18.32 -0.77 -8.62
CA GLU A 146 -18.09 0.68 -8.61
C GLU A 146 -18.21 1.28 -7.20
N ARG A 147 -19.08 0.74 -6.35
CA ARG A 147 -19.24 1.22 -4.97
C ARG A 147 -17.98 0.92 -4.16
N LEU A 148 -17.48 -0.30 -4.25
CA LEU A 148 -16.23 -0.70 -3.58
C LEU A 148 -15.03 0.07 -4.13
N THR A 149 -15.00 0.32 -5.44
CA THR A 149 -13.98 1.18 -6.07
C THR A 149 -13.98 2.59 -5.46
N ARG A 150 -15.15 3.22 -5.32
CA ARG A 150 -15.27 4.55 -4.70
C ARG A 150 -14.91 4.55 -3.23
N GLU A 151 -15.36 3.54 -2.48
CA GLU A 151 -15.01 3.38 -1.07
C GLU A 151 -13.49 3.29 -0.88
N GLY A 152 -12.83 2.46 -1.70
CA GLY A 152 -11.37 2.33 -1.68
C GLY A 152 -10.65 3.63 -2.03
N TYR A 153 -11.11 4.35 -3.07
CA TYR A 153 -10.55 5.64 -3.46
C TYR A 153 -10.66 6.68 -2.34
N VAL A 154 -11.85 6.84 -1.76
CA VAL A 154 -12.08 7.81 -0.67
C VAL A 154 -11.25 7.44 0.56
N MET A 155 -11.23 6.17 0.96
CA MET A 155 -10.44 5.72 2.11
C MET A 155 -8.94 5.99 1.93
N LEU A 156 -8.42 5.78 0.72
CA LEU A 156 -7.02 6.07 0.38
C LEU A 156 -6.70 7.55 0.57
N HIS A 157 -7.58 8.47 0.15
CA HIS A 157 -7.35 9.91 0.30
C HIS A 157 -7.56 10.39 1.74
N ASP A 158 -8.61 9.92 2.42
CA ASP A 158 -8.86 10.27 3.83
C ASP A 158 -7.68 9.84 4.72
N SER A 159 -7.00 8.74 4.36
CA SER A 159 -5.82 8.27 5.07
C SER A 159 -4.66 9.27 5.05
N ILE A 160 -4.54 10.11 4.01
CA ILE A 160 -3.49 11.13 3.89
C ILE A 160 -3.54 12.09 5.08
N ALA A 161 -4.73 12.49 5.52
CA ALA A 161 -4.89 13.38 6.67
C ALA A 161 -4.43 12.73 7.99
N LEU A 162 -4.45 11.40 8.09
CA LEU A 162 -4.08 10.67 9.30
C LEU A 162 -2.56 10.47 9.45
N PHE A 163 -1.85 10.28 8.33
CA PHE A 163 -0.40 10.10 8.32
C PHE A 163 0.19 10.47 6.95
N PRO A 164 0.37 11.77 6.67
CA PRO A 164 0.68 12.26 5.33
C PRO A 164 2.04 11.80 4.82
N GLU A 165 3.07 11.68 5.68
CA GLU A 165 4.39 11.20 5.28
C GLU A 165 4.39 9.78 4.72
N PHE A 166 3.37 8.97 5.06
CA PHE A 166 3.22 7.61 4.54
C PHE A 166 2.13 7.51 3.46
N ASN A 167 0.98 8.12 3.69
CA ASN A 167 -0.21 7.84 2.89
C ASN A 167 -0.23 8.59 1.55
N TYR A 168 0.55 9.67 1.37
CA TYR A 168 0.79 10.20 0.02
C TYR A 168 1.52 9.19 -0.87
N PHE A 169 2.56 8.52 -0.33
CA PHE A 169 3.21 7.42 -1.03
C PHE A 169 2.22 6.28 -1.31
N SER A 170 1.44 5.84 -0.31
CA SER A 170 0.45 4.77 -0.51
C SER A 170 -0.55 5.10 -1.63
N ALA A 171 -1.07 6.33 -1.64
CA ALA A 171 -2.00 6.79 -2.65
C ALA A 171 -1.38 6.81 -4.06
N GLY A 172 -0.23 7.49 -4.18
CA GLY A 172 0.49 7.56 -5.46
C GLY A 172 0.96 6.19 -5.96
N TYR A 173 1.28 5.26 -5.06
CA TYR A 173 1.76 3.94 -5.43
C TYR A 173 0.65 3.12 -6.09
N VAL A 174 -0.53 3.09 -5.46
CA VAL A 174 -1.71 2.38 -5.98
C VAL A 174 -2.21 3.02 -7.28
N LEU A 175 -2.38 4.34 -7.29
CA LEU A 175 -2.96 5.05 -8.42
C LEU A 175 -1.98 5.17 -9.61
N GLY A 176 -0.68 5.01 -9.39
CA GLY A 176 0.34 4.99 -10.44
C GLY A 176 0.15 3.85 -11.47
N SER A 177 -0.61 2.82 -11.12
CA SER A 177 -0.99 1.73 -12.02
C SER A 177 -1.95 2.15 -13.15
N ARG A 178 -2.68 3.26 -12.98
CA ARG A 178 -3.67 3.77 -13.96
C ARG A 178 -3.01 4.18 -15.29
N PRO A 179 -3.74 4.18 -16.42
CA PRO A 179 -3.22 4.67 -17.70
C PRO A 179 -2.62 6.09 -17.61
N ALA A 180 -1.61 6.40 -18.43
CA ALA A 180 -0.87 7.66 -18.33
C ALA A 180 -1.72 8.92 -18.57
N ASP A 181 -2.81 8.79 -19.34
CA ASP A 181 -3.78 9.85 -19.66
C ASP A 181 -4.91 9.99 -18.61
N ASP A 182 -5.03 9.03 -17.69
CA ASP A 182 -6.01 9.03 -16.61
C ASP A 182 -5.75 10.18 -15.61
N ALA A 183 -6.80 10.87 -15.18
CA ALA A 183 -6.71 11.92 -14.17
C ALA A 183 -6.13 11.41 -12.84
N LYS A 184 -6.44 10.16 -12.47
CA LYS A 184 -5.94 9.52 -11.24
C LYS A 184 -4.45 9.18 -11.32
N PHE A 185 -3.93 8.95 -12.53
CA PHE A 185 -2.49 8.82 -12.71
C PHE A 185 -1.77 10.15 -12.48
N ARG A 186 -2.34 11.27 -12.95
CA ARG A 186 -1.78 12.61 -12.68
C ARG A 186 -1.78 12.91 -11.18
N GLU A 187 -2.87 12.61 -10.49
CA GLU A 187 -2.98 12.68 -9.03
C GLU A 187 -1.89 11.84 -8.33
N ALA A 188 -1.65 10.62 -8.82
CA ALA A 188 -0.61 9.75 -8.27
C ALA A 188 0.79 10.37 -8.33
N VAL A 189 1.12 11.05 -9.44
CA VAL A 189 2.41 11.75 -9.59
C VAL A 189 2.49 12.94 -8.65
N ASP A 190 1.40 13.70 -8.51
CA ASP A 190 1.34 14.84 -7.58
C ASP A 190 1.51 14.41 -6.12
N ASP A 191 0.91 13.29 -5.72
CA ASP A 191 1.05 12.72 -4.38
C ASP A 191 2.48 12.25 -4.11
N MET A 192 3.18 11.69 -5.09
CA MET A 192 4.61 11.35 -4.95
C MET A 192 5.47 12.60 -4.73
N TRP A 193 5.19 13.70 -5.42
CA TRP A 193 5.88 14.98 -5.16
C TRP A 193 5.57 15.53 -3.77
N ARG A 194 4.32 15.44 -3.30
CA ARG A 194 3.94 15.88 -1.94
C ARG A 194 4.61 15.02 -0.87
N SER A 195 4.72 13.71 -1.10
CA SER A 195 5.48 12.81 -0.24
C SER A 195 6.93 13.27 -0.12
N LEU A 196 7.58 13.63 -1.24
CA LEU A 196 8.92 14.17 -1.22
C LEU A 196 9.02 15.52 -0.49
N ASP A 197 8.08 16.44 -0.71
CA ASP A 197 8.09 17.74 -0.04
C ASP A 197 8.03 17.57 1.50
N LEU A 198 7.18 16.66 1.99
CA LEU A 198 7.05 16.35 3.42
C LEU A 198 8.32 15.70 3.98
N CYS A 199 8.91 14.77 3.23
CA CYS A 199 10.13 14.09 3.62
C CYS A 199 11.34 15.04 3.68
N ALA A 200 11.44 15.96 2.72
CA ALA A 200 12.42 17.04 2.72
C ALA A 200 12.15 18.11 3.79
N GLY A 201 10.88 18.27 4.21
CA GLY A 201 10.44 19.35 5.08
C GLY A 201 10.29 20.70 4.35
N GLU A 202 10.41 20.70 3.03
CA GLU A 202 10.26 21.88 2.18
C GLU A 202 9.86 21.50 0.75
N LYS A 203 9.43 22.50 0.00
CA LYS A 203 8.97 22.35 -1.37
C LYS A 203 10.15 22.12 -2.34
N ILE A 204 10.28 20.92 -2.93
CA ILE A 204 11.43 20.54 -3.80
C ILE A 204 11.27 21.06 -5.23
N ASP A 205 12.29 21.65 -5.84
CA ASP A 205 12.21 22.02 -7.26
C ASP A 205 11.91 20.79 -8.14
N ARG A 206 10.78 20.81 -8.85
CA ARG A 206 10.37 19.68 -9.70
C ARG A 206 11.13 19.68 -11.01
N THR A 207 11.62 20.83 -11.47
CA THR A 207 12.36 20.97 -12.73
C THR A 207 13.80 20.48 -12.58
N ASP A 208 14.38 20.68 -11.40
CA ASP A 208 15.70 20.20 -11.03
C ASP A 208 15.70 19.60 -9.61
N PRO A 209 15.13 18.39 -9.42
CA PRO A 209 15.03 17.78 -8.10
C PRO A 209 16.41 17.34 -7.60
N ASP A 210 16.99 18.14 -6.69
CA ASP A 210 18.21 17.78 -5.96
C ASP A 210 17.89 17.44 -4.50
N TYR A 211 18.10 16.17 -4.15
CA TYR A 211 17.80 15.65 -2.81
C TYR A 211 19.03 15.56 -1.88
N ARG A 212 20.24 15.88 -2.37
CA ARG A 212 21.50 15.63 -1.64
C ARG A 212 21.55 16.27 -0.26
N ARG A 213 21.06 17.50 -0.14
CA ARG A 213 21.07 18.23 1.15
C ARG A 213 20.17 17.58 2.21
N PHE A 214 19.15 16.83 1.80
CA PHE A 214 18.20 16.20 2.72
C PHE A 214 18.71 14.88 3.28
N MET A 215 19.75 14.27 2.69
CA MET A 215 20.30 13.00 3.18
C MET A 215 20.78 13.09 4.64
N ALA A 216 21.23 14.27 5.08
CA ALA A 216 21.62 14.53 6.45
C ALA A 216 20.44 14.57 7.45
N THR A 217 19.21 14.60 6.97
CA THR A 217 17.97 14.66 7.79
C THR A 217 17.35 13.28 8.03
N ALA A 218 18.01 12.21 7.58
CA ALA A 218 17.57 10.85 7.78
C ALA A 218 17.30 10.54 9.26
N THR A 219 16.17 9.91 9.54
CA THR A 219 15.72 9.58 10.90
C THR A 219 15.04 8.22 10.95
N THR A 220 15.12 7.56 12.11
CA THR A 220 14.42 6.30 12.42
C THR A 220 13.25 6.51 13.38
N THR A 221 13.00 7.75 13.81
CA THR A 221 11.97 8.10 14.80
C THR A 221 10.98 9.15 14.25
N GLY A 222 9.82 9.24 14.90
CA GLY A 222 8.76 10.19 14.53
C GLY A 222 8.06 9.84 13.21
N PRO A 223 7.14 10.71 12.73
CA PRO A 223 6.38 10.49 11.51
C PRO A 223 7.28 10.33 10.27
N ARG A 224 8.28 11.20 10.11
CA ARG A 224 9.23 11.19 8.97
C ARG A 224 10.16 9.98 8.89
N ARG A 225 10.14 9.04 9.85
CA ARG A 225 10.92 7.80 9.76
C ARG A 225 10.61 6.97 8.51
N VAL A 226 9.38 7.08 7.99
CA VAL A 226 8.93 6.35 6.79
C VAL A 226 9.50 6.91 5.49
N CYS A 227 10.19 8.06 5.55
CA CYS A 227 10.87 8.66 4.41
C CYS A 227 12.23 8.03 4.12
N TRP A 228 12.77 7.23 5.06
CA TRP A 228 14.15 6.77 5.04
C TRP A 228 14.20 5.25 5.19
N ASN A 229 15.39 4.69 4.96
CA ASN A 229 15.66 3.28 5.20
C ASN A 229 15.50 2.93 6.68
N GLY A 230 14.86 1.79 6.94
CA GLY A 230 14.61 1.30 8.29
C GLY A 230 14.46 -0.20 8.34
N TRP A 231 14.31 -0.78 9.53
CA TRP A 231 14.20 -2.24 9.70
C TRP A 231 13.08 -2.86 8.85
N ILE A 232 11.92 -2.20 8.78
CA ILE A 232 10.75 -2.68 8.03
C ILE A 232 11.04 -2.69 6.53
N ALA A 233 11.54 -1.57 6.00
CA ALA A 233 11.89 -1.37 4.59
C ALA A 233 13.35 -0.89 4.50
N PRO A 234 14.32 -1.83 4.45
CA PRO A 234 15.75 -1.52 4.46
C PRO A 234 16.21 -0.71 3.26
N HIS A 235 15.44 -0.72 2.17
CA HIS A 235 15.69 0.03 0.94
C HIS A 235 14.48 0.87 0.54
N ASN A 236 13.78 1.42 1.53
CA ASN A 236 12.63 2.30 1.32
C ASN A 236 12.96 3.47 0.40
N PHE A 237 14.12 4.09 0.62
CA PHE A 237 14.57 5.24 -0.15
C PHE A 237 14.79 4.85 -1.61
N GLU A 238 15.57 3.81 -1.87
CA GLU A 238 15.86 3.33 -3.23
C GLU A 238 14.59 2.90 -3.97
N GLY A 239 13.72 2.13 -3.31
CA GLY A 239 12.45 1.68 -3.87
C GLY A 239 11.48 2.83 -4.15
N PHE A 240 11.41 3.85 -3.29
CA PHE A 240 10.63 5.05 -3.54
C PHE A 240 11.07 5.75 -4.83
N PHE A 241 12.37 6.02 -4.97
CA PHE A 241 12.91 6.73 -6.14
C PHE A 241 12.86 5.90 -7.42
N LEU A 242 12.94 4.57 -7.34
CA LEU A 242 12.65 3.67 -8.46
C LEU A 242 11.20 3.83 -8.93
N ASN A 243 10.23 3.73 -8.01
CA ASN A 243 8.82 3.86 -8.35
C ASN A 243 8.53 5.25 -8.93
N MET A 244 8.98 6.32 -8.28
CA MET A 244 8.71 7.68 -8.74
C MET A 244 9.32 7.95 -10.12
N GLY A 245 10.53 7.45 -10.39
CA GLY A 245 11.13 7.55 -11.72
C GLY A 245 10.30 6.81 -12.77
N ASP A 246 9.77 5.63 -12.47
CA ASP A 246 8.90 4.88 -13.37
C ASP A 246 7.63 5.67 -13.71
N LEU A 247 7.02 6.35 -12.73
CA LEU A 247 5.84 7.21 -12.97
C LEU A 247 6.19 8.42 -13.84
N LEU A 248 7.33 9.06 -13.64
CA LEU A 248 7.75 10.21 -14.46
C LEU A 248 8.07 9.78 -15.90
N VAL A 249 8.71 8.62 -16.11
CA VAL A 249 8.93 8.05 -17.45
C VAL A 249 7.59 7.78 -18.12
N LYS A 250 6.63 7.17 -17.41
CA LYS A 250 5.28 6.90 -17.92
C LYS A 250 4.51 8.18 -18.26
N GLN A 251 4.78 9.29 -17.56
CA GLN A 251 4.24 10.61 -17.89
C GLN A 251 5.00 11.31 -19.04
N GLY A 252 6.05 10.71 -19.60
CA GLY A 252 6.88 11.30 -20.65
C GLY A 252 7.91 12.32 -20.15
N ARG A 253 8.08 12.49 -18.83
CA ARG A 253 9.02 13.43 -18.20
C ARG A 253 10.40 12.79 -18.01
N VAL A 254 11.03 12.40 -19.11
CA VAL A 254 12.28 11.59 -19.10
C VAL A 254 13.41 12.27 -18.33
N GLU A 255 13.68 13.55 -18.59
CA GLU A 255 14.80 14.25 -17.94
C GLU A 255 14.61 14.36 -16.42
N GLN A 256 13.38 14.61 -15.95
CA GLN A 256 13.06 14.62 -14.53
C GLN A 256 13.19 13.21 -13.94
N ALA A 257 12.72 12.18 -14.65
CA ALA A 257 12.83 10.80 -14.21
C ALA A 257 14.28 10.35 -14.00
N LYS A 258 15.19 10.73 -14.91
CA LYS A 258 16.62 10.41 -14.79
C LYS A 258 17.24 10.98 -13.51
N LYS A 259 16.93 12.23 -13.17
CA LYS A 259 17.38 12.87 -11.92
C LYS A 259 16.80 12.17 -10.68
N ILE A 260 15.53 11.79 -10.74
CA ILE A 260 14.87 11.01 -9.68
C ILE A 260 15.51 9.62 -9.52
N TYR A 261 15.79 8.89 -10.59
CA TYR A 261 16.52 7.61 -10.50
C TYR A 261 17.92 7.80 -9.91
N GLN A 262 18.66 8.84 -10.33
CA GLN A 262 19.97 9.15 -9.78
C GLN A 262 19.92 9.45 -8.27
N THR A 263 18.80 9.97 -7.78
CA THR A 263 18.61 10.25 -6.35
C THR A 263 18.66 8.98 -5.51
N ALA A 264 18.14 7.85 -5.98
CA ALA A 264 18.23 6.56 -5.28
C ALA A 264 19.68 6.19 -4.90
N LYS A 265 20.65 6.59 -5.74
CA LYS A 265 22.08 6.31 -5.59
C LYS A 265 22.73 7.09 -4.44
N LEU A 266 22.02 8.05 -3.85
CA LEU A 266 22.49 8.81 -2.68
C LEU A 266 22.40 8.00 -1.38
N SER A 267 21.59 6.94 -1.35
CA SER A 267 21.51 6.06 -0.20
C SER A 267 22.86 5.38 0.05
N LYS A 268 23.28 5.35 1.32
CA LYS A 268 24.46 4.58 1.75
C LYS A 268 24.28 3.07 1.53
N ASP A 269 23.03 2.60 1.48
CA ASP A 269 22.68 1.19 1.33
C ASP A 269 22.49 0.81 -0.16
N TYR A 270 22.66 1.75 -1.09
CA TYR A 270 22.47 1.52 -2.53
C TYR A 270 23.34 0.38 -3.07
N GLY A 271 24.60 0.30 -2.61
CA GLY A 271 25.55 -0.72 -3.07
C GLY A 271 25.22 -2.15 -2.64
N SER A 272 24.37 -2.34 -1.63
CA SER A 272 23.89 -3.66 -1.20
C SER A 272 22.47 -3.94 -1.69
N TRP A 273 21.84 -3.01 -2.40
CA TRP A 273 20.44 -3.14 -2.79
C TRP A 273 20.25 -4.17 -3.92
N LYS A 274 19.48 -5.23 -3.64
CA LYS A 274 19.21 -6.33 -4.58
C LYS A 274 18.67 -5.89 -5.95
N TYR A 275 18.01 -4.73 -6.03
CA TYR A 275 17.40 -4.22 -7.26
C TYR A 275 18.18 -3.06 -7.90
N GLN A 276 19.44 -2.84 -7.50
CA GLN A 276 20.33 -1.86 -8.11
C GLN A 276 20.35 -1.98 -9.64
N ALA A 277 20.52 -3.20 -10.16
CA ALA A 277 20.57 -3.45 -11.60
C ALA A 277 19.26 -3.08 -12.32
N VAL A 278 18.11 -3.21 -11.65
CA VAL A 278 16.82 -2.77 -12.20
C VAL A 278 16.81 -1.26 -12.35
N LEU A 279 17.20 -0.51 -11.32
CA LEU A 279 17.27 0.95 -11.39
C LEU A 279 18.24 1.43 -12.48
N GLU A 280 19.45 0.86 -12.55
CA GLU A 280 20.42 1.25 -13.59
C GLU A 280 19.88 0.97 -15.00
N ALA A 281 19.16 -0.14 -15.20
CA ALA A 281 18.49 -0.43 -16.47
C ALA A 281 17.35 0.57 -16.76
N ARG A 282 16.52 0.91 -15.76
CA ARG A 282 15.46 1.92 -15.91
C ARG A 282 16.03 3.29 -16.29
N LEU A 283 17.15 3.68 -15.67
CA LEU A 283 17.87 4.92 -15.96
C LEU A 283 18.43 4.93 -17.40
N ALA A 284 19.09 3.85 -17.81
CA ALA A 284 19.69 3.73 -19.15
C ALA A 284 18.64 3.66 -20.28
N GLN A 285 17.45 3.12 -19.99
CA GLN A 285 16.38 2.88 -20.97
C GLN A 285 15.24 3.91 -20.88
N ALA A 286 15.39 4.98 -20.11
CA ALA A 286 14.29 5.89 -19.77
C ALA A 286 13.56 6.45 -21.01
N GLU A 287 14.29 6.86 -22.04
CA GLU A 287 13.73 7.36 -23.31
C GLU A 287 12.93 6.30 -24.06
N GLU A 288 13.48 5.09 -24.16
CA GLU A 288 12.81 3.99 -24.87
C GLU A 288 11.54 3.58 -24.13
N ARG A 289 11.61 3.45 -22.81
CA ARG A 289 10.45 3.14 -21.98
C ARG A 289 9.37 4.23 -22.09
N ALA A 290 9.75 5.50 -22.13
CA ALA A 290 8.79 6.60 -22.33
C ALA A 290 8.07 6.47 -23.68
N ARG A 291 8.78 6.13 -24.77
CA ARG A 291 8.14 5.86 -26.07
C ARG A 291 7.16 4.70 -25.99
N GLN A 292 7.54 3.61 -25.32
CA GLN A 292 6.68 2.44 -25.17
C GLN A 292 5.40 2.73 -24.36
N PHE A 293 5.47 3.59 -23.33
CA PHE A 293 4.27 4.03 -22.61
C PHE A 293 3.32 4.91 -23.44
N GLN A 294 3.80 5.52 -24.52
CA GLN A 294 2.96 6.26 -25.47
C GLN A 294 2.40 5.36 -26.58
N ALA A 295 2.74 4.06 -26.60
CA ALA A 295 2.19 3.13 -27.57
C ALA A 295 0.67 2.98 -27.38
N ALA A 296 -0.06 2.85 -28.49
CA ALA A 296 -1.52 2.73 -28.47
C ALA A 296 -2.01 1.42 -27.84
N ASP A 297 -1.20 0.35 -27.92
CA ASP A 297 -1.52 -0.94 -27.31
C ASP A 297 -0.93 -1.01 -25.89
N PRO A 298 -1.76 -1.04 -24.83
CA PRO A 298 -1.29 -1.15 -23.45
C PRO A 298 -0.46 -2.41 -23.16
N LYS A 299 -0.57 -3.46 -23.99
CA LYS A 299 0.26 -4.68 -23.84
C LYS A 299 1.74 -4.43 -24.17
N GLN A 300 2.04 -3.35 -24.89
CA GLN A 300 3.40 -2.94 -25.22
C GLN A 300 3.99 -2.03 -24.14
N HIS A 301 3.17 -1.58 -23.17
CA HIS A 301 3.65 -0.74 -22.08
C HIS A 301 4.57 -1.58 -21.19
N PRO A 302 5.77 -1.10 -20.88
CA PRO A 302 6.64 -1.83 -19.99
C PRO A 302 6.09 -1.77 -18.57
N GLU A 303 6.45 -2.75 -17.74
CA GLU A 303 6.06 -2.74 -16.32
C GLU A 303 6.63 -1.51 -15.59
N ILE A 304 5.87 -0.97 -14.64
CA ILE A 304 6.38 -0.11 -13.56
C ILE A 304 6.55 -0.94 -12.29
N MET A 305 7.26 -0.44 -11.29
CA MET A 305 7.45 -1.13 -10.01
C MET A 305 6.15 -1.72 -9.40
N PHE A 306 5.03 -1.00 -9.38
CA PHE A 306 3.77 -1.49 -8.78
C PHE A 306 3.24 -2.82 -9.35
N ASN A 307 3.46 -3.09 -10.64
CA ASN A 307 2.98 -4.30 -11.32
C ASN A 307 4.12 -5.29 -11.65
N SER A 308 5.29 -5.10 -11.05
CA SER A 308 6.46 -5.91 -11.33
C SER A 308 6.63 -7.06 -10.33
N ALA A 309 7.58 -7.94 -10.63
CA ALA A 309 8.01 -8.99 -9.72
C ALA A 309 8.74 -8.46 -8.47
N HIS A 310 8.72 -7.16 -8.17
CA HIS A 310 9.41 -6.56 -7.03
C HIS A 310 8.65 -5.38 -6.44
N ALA A 311 7.32 -5.34 -6.63
CA ALA A 311 6.44 -4.30 -6.11
C ALA A 311 6.53 -4.09 -4.59
N CYS A 312 6.85 -5.12 -3.81
CA CYS A 312 7.10 -5.01 -2.37
C CYS A 312 8.60 -5.14 -2.09
N ALA A 313 9.22 -6.16 -2.67
CA ALA A 313 10.59 -6.55 -2.38
C ALA A 313 11.62 -5.45 -2.74
N ALA A 314 11.34 -4.55 -3.69
CA ALA A 314 12.26 -3.44 -3.98
C ALA A 314 12.50 -2.51 -2.78
N CYS A 315 11.53 -2.35 -1.88
CA CYS A 315 11.75 -1.61 -0.63
C CYS A 315 12.23 -2.50 0.53
N HIS A 316 11.88 -3.79 0.50
CA HIS A 316 11.97 -4.66 1.68
C HIS A 316 13.11 -5.67 1.65
N ALA A 317 13.57 -6.13 0.47
CA ALA A 317 14.59 -7.17 0.37
C ALA A 317 16.00 -6.61 0.56
N ARG A 318 16.82 -7.33 1.32
CA ARG A 318 18.24 -7.07 1.61
C ARG A 318 19.15 -7.90 0.72
#